data_AF-A0A2C9KXH1-F1
#
_entry.id   AF-A0A2C9KXH1-F1
#
_cell.length_a   1.000
_cell.length_b   1.000
_cell.length_c   1.000
_cell.angle_alpha   90.00
_cell.angle_beta   90.00
_cell.angle_gamma   90.00
#
_symmetry.space_group_name_H-M   'P 1'
#
loop_
_entity.id
_entity.type
_entity.pdbx_description
1 polymer ?
#
loop_
_entity_poly.entity_id
_entity_poly.type
_entity_poly.pdbx_seq_one_letter_code
_entity_poly.pdbx_strand_id
1 'polypeptide(L)'
;HQVSHGYQHIPSTPTCSLAQIPENIMSVLNTDTSWDFDIIQLEKITNKRPLLHLGLTIFARFGVCEFLNISETCLVNWLQMIESNYHAKNHYHNSTHAADVLHATAYFLDKERSK
;
A
#
# COMPACT_ATOMS: atom_id res chain seq x y z
N HIS A 1 -30.74 -6.40 19.89
CA HIS A 1 -30.22 -7.07 18.68
C HIS A 1 -28.70 -7.00 18.72
N GLN A 2 -28.04 -8.11 19.03
CA GLN A 2 -26.57 -8.20 19.03
C GLN A 2 -26.12 -8.50 17.60
N VAL A 3 -25.27 -7.64 17.02
CA VAL A 3 -24.69 -7.88 15.70
C VAL A 3 -23.33 -8.55 15.89
N SER A 4 -23.34 -9.88 15.78
CA SER A 4 -22.15 -10.70 15.58
C SER A 4 -21.52 -10.32 14.24
N HIS A 5 -20.43 -9.56 14.25
CA HIS A 5 -19.60 -9.41 13.06
C HIS A 5 -18.62 -10.57 13.03
N GLY A 6 -18.99 -11.60 12.27
CA GLY A 6 -18.11 -12.72 11.96
C GLY A 6 -16.85 -12.22 11.26
N TYR A 7 -15.69 -12.59 11.81
CA TYR A 7 -14.42 -12.49 11.11
C TYR A 7 -14.53 -13.33 9.83
N GLN A 8 -14.62 -12.66 8.68
CA GLN A 8 -14.58 -13.34 7.40
C GLN A 8 -13.19 -13.95 7.23
N HIS A 9 -13.20 -15.24 6.90
CA HIS A 9 -12.04 -16.08 6.69
C HIS A 9 -11.16 -15.48 5.59
N ILE A 10 -9.97 -14.98 5.95
CA ILE A 10 -8.97 -14.48 5.00
C ILE A 10 -8.40 -15.69 4.25
N PRO A 11 -8.39 -15.73 2.91
CA PRO A 11 -7.68 -16.76 2.17
C PRO A 11 -6.17 -16.62 2.43
N SER A 12 -5.60 -17.60 3.12
CA SER A 12 -4.17 -17.70 3.40
C SER A 12 -3.40 -18.10 2.14
N THR A 13 -2.95 -17.13 1.34
CA THR A 13 -1.72 -17.27 0.53
C THR A 13 -1.11 -15.87 0.25
N PRO A 14 0.12 -15.58 0.71
CA PRO A 14 0.82 -14.36 0.31
C PRO A 14 1.44 -14.60 -1.07
N THR A 15 0.91 -13.97 -2.11
CA THR A 15 1.48 -14.03 -3.48
C THR A 15 1.96 -12.66 -3.97
N CYS A 16 2.05 -11.66 -3.09
CA CYS A 16 2.54 -10.35 -3.46
C CYS A 16 3.88 -10.11 -2.77
N SER A 17 4.96 -10.58 -3.39
CA SER A 17 6.29 -10.00 -3.18
C SER A 17 6.54 -8.91 -4.22
N LEU A 18 7.47 -7.99 -3.96
CA LEU A 18 7.87 -6.99 -4.96
C LEU A 18 8.30 -7.64 -6.28
N ALA A 19 8.95 -8.81 -6.22
CA ALA A 19 9.41 -9.56 -7.37
C ALA A 19 8.28 -10.17 -8.23
N GLN A 20 7.05 -10.22 -7.72
CA GLN A 20 5.89 -10.80 -8.38
C GLN A 20 4.89 -9.73 -8.89
N ILE A 21 5.22 -8.44 -8.75
CA ILE A 21 4.36 -7.36 -9.23
C ILE A 21 4.36 -7.32 -10.77
N PRO A 22 3.20 -7.37 -11.42
CA PRO A 22 3.07 -7.22 -12.88
C PRO A 22 3.72 -5.94 -13.41
N GLU A 23 4.34 -6.01 -14.60
CA GLU A 23 5.06 -4.88 -15.22
C GLU A 23 4.20 -3.61 -15.35
N ASN A 24 2.91 -3.76 -15.65
CA ASN A 24 1.99 -2.62 -15.80
C ASN A 24 1.73 -1.89 -14.47
N ILE A 25 1.86 -2.58 -13.33
CA ILE A 25 1.77 -1.97 -12.00
C ILE A 25 3.11 -1.34 -11.64
N MET A 26 4.21 -2.06 -11.92
CA MET A 26 5.57 -1.57 -11.66
C MET A 26 5.86 -0.27 -12.41
N SER A 27 5.39 -0.12 -13.65
CA SER A 27 5.60 1.11 -14.45
C SER A 27 5.02 2.35 -13.78
N VAL A 28 3.86 2.24 -13.13
CA VAL A 28 3.28 3.32 -12.33
C VAL A 28 4.07 3.53 -11.04
N LEU A 29 4.35 2.44 -10.30
CA LEU A 29 5.08 2.50 -9.03
C LEU A 29 6.47 3.14 -9.15
N ASN A 30 7.16 2.98 -10.28
CA ASN A 30 8.47 3.62 -10.53
C ASN A 30 8.42 5.16 -10.54
N THR A 31 7.23 5.75 -10.53
CA THR A 31 7.02 7.20 -10.46
C THR A 31 6.68 7.70 -9.05
N ASP A 32 6.76 6.85 -8.00
CA ASP A 32 6.36 7.15 -6.62
C ASP A 32 7.11 8.31 -5.93
N THR A 33 8.21 8.77 -6.50
CA THR A 33 8.99 9.92 -5.99
C THR A 33 8.54 11.26 -6.60
N SER A 34 7.67 11.22 -7.62
CA SER A 34 7.10 12.41 -8.25
C SER A 34 5.90 12.90 -7.47
N TRP A 35 5.78 14.21 -7.27
CA TRP A 35 4.56 14.80 -6.71
C TRP A 35 3.32 14.51 -7.58
N ASP A 36 3.52 14.41 -8.90
CA ASP A 36 2.46 14.18 -9.89
C ASP A 36 2.09 12.69 -10.05
N PHE A 37 2.35 11.86 -9.05
CA PHE A 37 2.02 10.44 -9.04
C PHE A 37 0.50 10.20 -9.20
N ASP A 38 0.10 9.39 -10.19
CA ASP A 38 -1.32 9.10 -10.45
C ASP A 38 -1.83 7.95 -9.57
N ILE A 39 -2.29 8.32 -8.37
CA ILE A 39 -2.87 7.37 -7.41
C ILE A 39 -4.17 6.71 -7.92
N ILE A 40 -4.91 7.38 -8.80
CA ILE A 40 -6.16 6.86 -9.37
C ILE A 40 -5.87 5.82 -10.44
N GLN A 41 -4.81 6.01 -11.24
CA GLN A 41 -4.31 4.98 -12.14
C GLN A 41 -3.87 3.74 -11.34
N LEU A 42 -3.14 3.92 -10.23
CA LEU A 42 -2.73 2.80 -9.38
C LEU A 42 -3.95 2.05 -8.81
N GLU A 43 -4.98 2.75 -8.32
CA GLU A 43 -6.23 2.14 -7.86
C GLU A 43 -6.85 1.24 -8.94
N LYS A 44 -6.95 1.72 -10.17
CA LYS A 44 -7.57 0.99 -11.29
C LYS A 44 -6.81 -0.29 -11.60
N ILE A 45 -5.50 -0.21 -11.78
CA ILE A 45 -4.69 -1.36 -12.22
C ILE A 45 -4.44 -2.38 -11.11
N THR A 46 -4.55 -1.97 -9.85
CA THR A 46 -4.47 -2.87 -8.68
C THR A 46 -5.83 -3.44 -8.27
N ASN A 47 -6.92 -3.06 -8.95
CA ASN A 47 -8.29 -3.41 -8.60
C ASN A 47 -8.63 -3.04 -7.14
N LYS A 48 -8.49 -1.74 -6.80
CA LYS A 48 -8.71 -1.19 -5.46
C LYS A 48 -7.79 -1.73 -4.38
N ARG A 49 -6.56 -2.10 -4.76
CA ARG A 49 -5.50 -2.51 -3.83
C ARG A 49 -4.23 -1.63 -3.89
N PRO A 50 -4.35 -0.29 -3.93
CA PRO A 50 -3.18 0.57 -4.10
C PRO A 50 -2.28 0.58 -2.86
N LEU A 51 -2.83 0.44 -1.65
CA LEU A 51 -2.08 0.58 -0.40
C LEU A 51 -1.08 -0.56 -0.22
N LEU A 52 -1.45 -1.79 -0.57
CA LEU A 52 -0.50 -2.90 -0.53
C LEU A 52 0.69 -2.65 -1.47
N HIS A 53 0.41 -2.34 -2.74
CA HIS A 53 1.45 -2.25 -3.76
C HIS A 53 2.37 -1.06 -3.51
N LEU A 54 1.80 0.13 -3.28
CA LEU A 54 2.57 1.33 -2.98
C LEU A 54 3.29 1.21 -1.64
N GLY A 55 2.64 0.61 -0.64
CA GLY A 55 3.24 0.35 0.68
C GLY A 55 4.49 -0.50 0.58
N LEU A 56 4.45 -1.60 -0.17
CA LEU A 56 5.63 -2.45 -0.39
C LEU A 56 6.77 -1.69 -1.08
N THR A 57 6.47 -0.90 -2.12
CA THR A 57 7.47 -0.12 -2.85
C THR A 57 8.14 0.92 -1.95
N ILE A 58 7.36 1.74 -1.25
CA ILE A 58 7.89 2.78 -0.37
C ILE A 58 8.64 2.15 0.80
N PHE A 59 8.10 1.11 1.45
CA PHE A 59 8.75 0.55 2.64
C PHE A 59 10.05 -0.17 2.30
N ALA A 60 10.16 -0.77 1.12
CA ALA A 60 11.43 -1.30 0.63
C ALA A 60 12.44 -0.17 0.35
N ARG A 61 12.01 0.92 -0.28
CA ARG A 61 12.85 2.10 -0.55
C ARG A 61 13.39 2.75 0.73
N PHE A 62 12.57 2.78 1.79
CA PHE A 62 12.93 3.30 3.12
C PHE A 62 13.62 2.27 4.04
N GLY A 63 13.83 1.03 3.59
CA GLY A 63 14.50 0.00 4.40
C GLY A 63 13.73 -0.43 5.66
N VAL A 64 12.39 -0.32 5.67
CA VAL A 64 11.56 -0.51 6.87
C VAL A 64 11.67 -1.93 7.45
N CYS A 65 11.71 -2.97 6.60
CA CYS A 65 11.84 -4.35 7.05
C CYS A 65 13.17 -4.61 7.78
N GLU A 66 14.27 -4.06 7.26
CA GLU A 66 15.58 -4.15 7.89
C GLU A 66 15.59 -3.41 9.23
N PHE A 67 15.07 -2.18 9.25
CA PHE A 67 15.02 -1.36 10.45
C PHE A 67 14.18 -1.99 11.57
N LEU A 68 13.02 -2.56 11.25
CA LEU A 68 12.14 -3.21 12.22
C LEU A 68 12.51 -4.68 12.49
N ASN A 69 13.49 -5.23 11.78
CA ASN A 69 13.88 -6.64 11.83
C ASN A 69 12.68 -7.60 11.60
N ILE A 70 11.94 -7.37 10.52
CA ILE A 70 10.81 -8.21 10.10
C ILE A 70 11.03 -8.73 8.68
N SER A 71 10.44 -9.88 8.34
CA SER A 71 10.45 -10.40 6.97
C SER A 71 9.53 -9.60 6.05
N GLU A 72 9.81 -9.61 4.75
CA GLU A 72 8.91 -9.04 3.73
C GLU A 72 7.51 -9.68 3.82
N THR A 73 7.43 -10.99 4.06
CA THR A 73 6.15 -11.70 4.26
C THR A 73 5.35 -11.13 5.44
N CYS A 74 6.01 -10.74 6.53
CA CYS A 74 5.35 -10.09 7.66
C CYS A 74 4.74 -8.74 7.23
N LEU A 75 5.50 -7.93 6.49
CA LEU A 75 5.04 -6.64 5.97
C LEU A 75 3.87 -6.81 4.98
N VAL A 76 3.95 -7.76 4.05
CA VAL A 76 2.88 -8.07 3.09
C VAL A 76 1.59 -8.41 3.83
N ASN A 77 1.66 -9.33 4.80
CA ASN A 77 0.50 -9.73 5.59
C ASN A 77 -0.08 -8.56 6.39
N TRP A 78 0.79 -7.70 6.95
CA TRP A 78 0.38 -6.52 7.67
C TRP A 78 -0.34 -5.51 6.76
N LEU A 79 0.24 -5.15 5.61
CA LEU A 79 -0.39 -4.25 4.63
C LEU A 79 -1.72 -4.81 4.11
N GLN A 80 -1.80 -6.12 3.83
CA GLN A 80 -3.04 -6.78 3.44
C GLN A 80 -4.12 -6.69 4.52
N MET A 81 -3.74 -6.89 5.78
CA MET A 81 -4.66 -6.77 6.91
C MET A 81 -5.14 -5.33 7.05
N ILE A 82 -4.25 -4.34 6.98
CA ILE A 82 -4.62 -2.92 7.08
C ILE A 82 -5.52 -2.50 5.92
N GLU A 83 -5.16 -2.84 4.68
CA GLU A 83 -5.92 -2.49 3.47
C GLU A 83 -7.33 -3.11 3.49
N SER A 84 -7.48 -4.36 3.91
CA SER A 84 -8.78 -5.03 3.98
C SER A 84 -9.73 -4.43 5.03
N ASN A 85 -9.21 -3.65 5.99
CA ASN A 85 -10.00 -2.94 6.99
C ASN A 85 -10.39 -1.51 6.56
N TYR A 86 -9.94 -1.03 5.39
CA TYR A 86 -10.52 0.16 4.77
C TYR A 86 -11.79 -0.20 3.99
N HIS A 87 -12.87 0.55 4.22
CA HIS A 87 -14.15 0.28 3.57
C HIS A 87 -14.12 0.74 2.09
N ALA A 88 -13.97 -0.18 1.16
CA ALA A 88 -13.88 0.09 -0.28
C ALA A 88 -15.15 0.74 -0.92
N LYS A 89 -16.27 0.79 -0.18
CA LYS A 89 -17.51 1.47 -0.59
C LYS A 89 -17.55 2.94 -0.18
N ASN A 90 -16.65 3.38 0.71
CA ASN A 90 -16.54 4.79 1.06
C ASN A 90 -16.08 5.57 -0.18
N HIS A 91 -16.74 6.70 -0.43
CA HIS A 91 -16.44 7.57 -1.57
C HIS A 91 -15.05 8.22 -1.45
N TYR A 92 -14.53 8.37 -0.22
CA TYR A 92 -13.25 9.02 0.03
C TYR A 92 -12.36 8.23 1.00
N HIS A 93 -12.84 7.92 2.21
CA HIS A 93 -12.06 7.20 3.23
C HIS A 93 -11.95 5.69 2.93
N ASN A 94 -11.25 5.34 1.86
CA ASN A 94 -10.90 3.99 1.43
C ASN A 94 -9.37 3.84 1.34
N SER A 95 -8.89 2.66 0.91
CA SER A 95 -7.45 2.36 0.82
C SER A 95 -6.70 3.24 -0.18
N THR A 96 -7.39 3.78 -1.20
CA THR A 96 -6.81 4.73 -2.16
C THR A 96 -6.41 6.03 -1.48
N HIS A 97 -7.27 6.58 -0.62
CA HIS A 97 -6.91 7.77 0.15
C HIS A 97 -5.77 7.50 1.15
N ALA A 98 -5.75 6.33 1.79
CA ALA A 98 -4.64 5.95 2.66
C ALA A 98 -3.31 5.85 1.89
N ALA A 99 -3.34 5.30 0.68
CA ALA A 99 -2.18 5.21 -0.20
C ALA A 99 -1.71 6.60 -0.68
N ASP A 100 -2.63 7.52 -0.98
CA ASP A 100 -2.33 8.92 -1.31
C ASP A 100 -1.62 9.66 -0.16
N VAL A 101 -2.12 9.51 1.06
CA VAL A 101 -1.49 10.08 2.27
C VAL A 101 -0.11 9.48 2.50
N LEU A 102 0.07 8.16 2.30
CA LEU A 102 1.37 7.51 2.38
C LEU A 102 2.35 8.08 1.36
N HIS A 103 1.94 8.24 0.09
CA HIS A 103 2.73 8.84 -0.97
C HIS A 103 3.20 10.25 -0.59
N ALA A 104 2.27 11.13 -0.20
CA ALA A 104 2.60 12.49 0.19
C ALA A 104 3.56 12.53 1.39
N THR A 105 3.38 11.63 2.37
CA THR A 105 4.28 11.51 3.52
C THR A 105 5.68 11.12 3.08
N ALA A 106 5.82 10.10 2.22
CA ALA A 106 7.10 9.67 1.67
C ALA A 106 7.79 10.80 0.89
N TYR A 107 7.03 11.51 0.05
CA TYR A 107 7.53 12.68 -0.69
C TYR A 107 8.12 13.73 0.24
N PHE A 108 7.45 14.08 1.34
CA PHE A 108 7.98 15.05 2.30
C PHE A 108 9.21 14.55 3.07
N LEU A 109 9.32 13.25 3.33
CA LEU A 109 10.50 12.68 3.97
C LEU A 109 11.72 12.66 3.04
N ASP A 110 11.51 12.47 1.73
CA ASP A 110 12.57 12.49 0.72
C ASP A 110 13.13 13.88 0.45
N LYS A 111 12.33 14.93 0.64
CA LYS A 111 12.79 16.31 0.48
C LYS A 111 13.56 16.72 1.74
N GLU A 112 14.87 16.93 1.58
CA GLU A 112 15.63 17.63 2.60
C GLU A 112 14.90 18.93 2.97
N ARG A 113 14.70 19.13 4.27
CA ARG A 113 14.18 20.38 4.81
C ARG A 113 15.12 21.49 4.33
N SER A 114 14.70 22.25 3.32
CA SER A 114 15.41 23.47 2.91
C SER A 114 15.55 24.31 4.16
N LYS A 115 16.80 24.41 4.67
CA LYS A 115 17.14 25.19 5.84
C LYS A 115 17.04 26.68 5.53
#